data_AF-A0A7X9JCR1-F1
#
_entry.id   AF-A0A7X9JCR1-F1
#
_cell.length_a   1.000
_cell.length_b   1.000
_cell.length_c   1.000
_cell.angle_alpha   90.00
_cell.angle_beta   90.00
_cell.angle_gamma   90.00
#
_symmetry.space_group_name_H-M   'P 1'
#
loop_
_entity.id
_entity.type
_entity.pdbx_description
1 polymer ?
#
loop_
_entity_poly.entity_id
_entity_poly.type
_entity_poly.pdbx_seq_one_letter_code
_entity_poly.pdbx_strand_id
1 'polypeptide(L)'
;MKKKPNNYEITLWSGMNELYRAEIPIGCITDQKLHDLLRCLVSKVGLTFQEICDSYVKKNTRNYTSHLEVTTDCNMTHTTYSCGSDPYATATVKYRPDEELKNHGDE
;
A
#
# COMPACT_ATOMS: atom_id res chain seq x y z
N MET A 1 21.56 14.42 4.06
CA MET A 1 21.49 12.97 4.40
C MET A 1 20.16 12.44 3.92
N LYS A 2 20.10 11.30 3.20
CA LYS A 2 18.82 10.73 2.73
C LYS A 2 18.11 10.05 3.92
N LYS A 3 16.88 10.47 4.23
CA LYS A 3 16.05 9.87 5.29
C LYS A 3 15.90 8.38 5.00
N LYS A 4 16.24 7.51 5.97
CA LYS A 4 16.01 6.07 5.82
C LYS A 4 14.53 5.79 6.10
N PRO A 5 13.83 5.13 5.17
CA PRO A 5 12.46 4.74 5.43
C PRO A 5 12.46 3.57 6.44
N ASN A 6 11.49 3.54 7.35
CA ASN A 6 11.45 2.54 8.42
C ASN A 6 10.39 1.46 8.18
N ASN A 7 9.15 1.87 7.89
CA ASN A 7 8.01 0.95 7.78
C ASN A 7 7.16 1.28 6.55
N TYR A 8 6.49 0.27 6.01
CA TYR A 8 5.27 0.45 5.21
C TYR A 8 4.08 0.54 6.17
N GLU A 9 3.31 1.62 6.09
CA GLU A 9 1.98 1.71 6.68
C GLU A 9 0.97 1.18 5.66
N ILE A 10 0.32 0.07 5.98
CA ILE A 10 -0.68 -0.58 5.14
C ILE A 10 -2.05 -0.24 5.70
N THR A 11 -2.95 0.28 4.87
CA THR A 11 -4.30 0.65 5.27
C THR A 11 -5.32 0.11 4.27
N LEU A 12 -6.44 -0.41 4.75
CA LEU A 12 -7.58 -0.84 3.94
C LEU A 12 -8.77 0.07 4.22
N TRP A 13 -9.38 0.57 3.16
CA TRP A 13 -10.47 1.52 3.19
C TRP A 13 -11.70 0.96 2.47
N SER A 14 -12.89 1.36 2.93
CA SER A 14 -14.13 1.26 2.17
C SER A 14 -14.90 2.57 2.34
N GLY A 15 -15.07 3.30 1.24
CA GLY A 15 -15.49 4.70 1.27
C GLY A 15 -14.57 5.55 2.16
N MET A 16 -15.15 6.19 3.18
CA MET A 16 -14.43 6.98 4.19
C MET A 16 -14.04 6.18 5.44
N ASN A 17 -14.40 4.90 5.51
CA ASN A 17 -14.17 4.07 6.68
C ASN A 17 -12.86 3.31 6.57
N GLU A 18 -12.00 3.44 7.59
CA GLU A 18 -10.83 2.59 7.74
C GLU A 18 -11.26 1.24 8.29
N LEU A 19 -10.99 0.18 7.53
CA LEU A 19 -11.34 -1.19 7.92
C LEU A 19 -10.19 -1.92 8.60
N TYR A 20 -8.95 -1.58 8.24
CA TYR A 20 -7.75 -2.23 8.76
C TYR A 20 -6.52 -1.34 8.60
N ARG A 21 -5.59 -1.44 9.55
CA ARG A 21 -4.29 -0.78 9.50
C ARG A 21 -3.21 -1.68 10.09
N ALA A 22 -2.04 -1.71 9.46
CA ALA A 22 -0.86 -2.41 9.95
C ALA A 22 0.44 -1.72 9.53
N GLU A 23 1.52 -2.03 10.24
CA GLU A 23 2.86 -1.58 9.88
C GLU A 23 3.76 -2.79 9.63
N ILE A 24 4.57 -2.73 8.57
CA ILE A 24 5.58 -3.76 8.26
C ILE A 24 6.94 -3.07 8.09
N PRO A 25 7.97 -3.49 8.85
CA PRO A 25 9.31 -2.95 8.68
C PRO A 25 9.86 -3.16 7.28
N ILE A 26 10.58 -2.16 6.79
CA ILE A 26 11.24 -2.20 5.48
C ILE A 26 12.40 -3.20 5.56
N GLY A 27 12.38 -4.17 4.65
CA GLY A 27 13.27 -5.33 4.64
C GLY A 27 12.61 -6.64 5.10
N CYS A 28 11.46 -6.58 5.78
CA CYS A 28 10.68 -7.77 6.14
C CYS A 28 9.71 -8.23 5.04
N ILE A 29 9.53 -7.41 3.99
CA ILE A 29 8.66 -7.71 2.86
C ILE A 29 9.31 -7.19 1.57
N THR A 30 9.17 -7.95 0.47
CA THR A 30 9.60 -7.52 -0.86
C THR A 30 8.46 -6.78 -1.56
N ASP A 31 8.76 -5.93 -2.55
CA ASP A 31 7.74 -5.19 -3.30
C ASP A 31 6.69 -6.11 -3.92
N GLN A 32 7.11 -7.26 -4.47
CA GLN A 32 6.19 -8.25 -5.01
C GLN A 32 5.23 -8.79 -3.95
N LYS A 33 5.72 -9.11 -2.75
CA LYS A 33 4.89 -9.59 -1.65
C LYS A 33 4.00 -8.50 -1.08
N LEU A 34 4.44 -7.25 -1.11
CA LEU A 34 3.62 -6.10 -0.75
C LEU A 34 2.44 -5.95 -1.73
N HIS A 35 2.69 -6.07 -3.03
CA HIS A 35 1.62 -6.06 -4.03
C HIS A 35 0.62 -7.20 -3.83
N ASP A 36 1.11 -8.42 -3.59
CA ASP A 36 0.25 -9.59 -3.32
C ASP A 36 -0.61 -9.38 -2.05
N LEU A 37 -0.02 -8.79 -1.01
CA LEU A 37 -0.73 -8.44 0.22
C LEU A 37 -1.86 -7.45 -0.02
N LEU A 38 -1.61 -6.36 -0.78
CA LEU A 38 -2.64 -5.38 -1.12
C LEU A 38 -3.80 -6.02 -1.90
N ARG A 39 -3.49 -6.86 -2.90
CA ARG A 39 -4.52 -7.60 -3.65
C ARG A 39 -5.33 -8.53 -2.75
N CYS A 40 -4.67 -9.22 -1.81
CA CYS A 40 -5.32 -10.11 -0.86
C CYS A 40 -6.29 -9.37 0.05
N LEU A 41 -5.90 -8.19 0.55
CA LEU A 41 -6.76 -7.37 1.42
C LEU A 41 -8.01 -6.88 0.66
N VAL A 42 -7.85 -6.38 -0.56
CA VAL A 42 -8.97 -5.90 -1.39
C VAL A 42 -9.91 -7.04 -1.76
N SER A 43 -9.36 -8.16 -2.24
CA SER A 43 -10.17 -9.33 -2.64
C SER A 43 -10.96 -9.93 -1.48
N LYS A 44 -10.45 -9.88 -0.26
CA LYS A 44 -11.15 -10.39 0.94
C LYS A 44 -12.42 -9.61 1.26
N VAL A 45 -12.47 -8.31 0.96
CA VAL A 45 -13.53 -7.42 1.46
C VAL A 45 -14.53 -7.02 0.38
N GLY A 46 -14.09 -6.86 -0.88
CA GLY A 46 -14.89 -6.17 -1.88
C GLY A 46 -15.23 -6.93 -3.15
N LEU A 47 -14.58 -8.06 -3.42
CA LEU A 47 -14.68 -8.72 -4.72
C LEU A 47 -15.34 -10.09 -4.63
N THR A 48 -16.18 -10.38 -5.60
CA THR A 48 -16.69 -11.73 -5.85
C THR A 48 -15.59 -12.63 -6.38
N PHE A 49 -15.78 -13.95 -6.27
CA PHE A 49 -14.83 -14.92 -6.82
C PHE A 49 -14.62 -14.75 -8.33
N GLN A 50 -15.65 -14.36 -9.08
CA GLN A 50 -15.54 -14.12 -10.51
C GLN A 50 -14.68 -12.89 -10.81
N GLU A 51 -14.89 -11.77 -10.12
CA GLU A 51 -14.09 -10.54 -10.31
C GLU A 51 -12.61 -10.75 -9.94
N ILE A 52 -12.34 -11.59 -8.93
CA ILE A 52 -10.98 -12.00 -8.59
C ILE A 52 -10.38 -12.76 -9.77
N CYS A 53 -11.03 -13.81 -10.27
CA CYS A 53 -10.55 -14.59 -11.43
C CYS A 53 -10.34 -13.71 -12.67
N ASP A 54 -11.28 -12.81 -12.95
CA ASP A 54 -11.26 -11.87 -14.06
C ASP A 54 -10.12 -10.84 -13.95
N SER A 55 -9.60 -10.60 -12.74
CA SER A 55 -8.42 -9.76 -12.53
C SER A 55 -7.10 -10.48 -12.85
N TYR A 56 -7.09 -11.82 -12.89
CA TYR A 56 -5.89 -12.62 -13.19
C TYR A 56 -5.84 -13.13 -14.62
N VAL A 57 -6.92 -13.05 -15.40
CA VAL A 57 -6.87 -13.38 -16.82
C VAL A 57 -5.99 -12.41 -17.60
N LYS A 58 -5.55 -12.83 -18.79
CA LYS A 58 -4.64 -12.06 -19.64
C LYS A 58 -5.22 -10.66 -19.93
N LYS A 59 -4.41 -9.62 -19.70
CA LYS A 59 -4.73 -8.24 -20.07
C LYS A 59 -5.15 -8.15 -21.54
N ASN A 60 -6.09 -7.23 -21.84
CA ASN A 60 -6.71 -7.03 -23.16
C ASN A 60 -7.59 -8.19 -23.67
N THR A 61 -8.02 -9.10 -22.80
CA THR A 61 -9.10 -10.04 -23.11
C THR A 61 -10.44 -9.46 -22.68
N ARG A 62 -11.54 -9.93 -23.30
CA ARG A 62 -12.90 -9.46 -23.01
C ARG A 62 -13.29 -9.59 -21.52
N ASN A 63 -12.71 -10.56 -20.83
CA ASN A 63 -13.04 -10.89 -19.45
C ASN A 63 -12.09 -10.23 -18.44
N TYR A 64 -11.08 -9.48 -18.89
CA TYR A 64 -10.13 -8.84 -17.98
C TYR A 64 -10.79 -7.67 -17.23
N THR A 65 -10.61 -7.65 -15.91
CA THR A 65 -10.96 -6.52 -15.05
C THR A 65 -9.72 -6.03 -14.30
N SER A 66 -9.64 -4.73 -14.01
CA SER A 66 -8.46 -4.12 -13.38
C SER A 66 -8.61 -3.96 -11.85
N HIS A 67 -9.54 -4.66 -11.21
CA HIS A 67 -9.85 -4.47 -9.79
C HIS A 67 -8.66 -4.74 -8.86
N LEU A 68 -7.76 -5.65 -9.24
CA LEU A 68 -6.55 -5.99 -8.48
C LEU A 68 -5.26 -5.44 -9.09
N GLU A 69 -5.37 -4.45 -9.97
CA GLU A 69 -4.21 -3.74 -10.47
C GLU A 69 -3.60 -2.89 -9.34
N VAL A 70 -2.28 -2.99 -9.17
CA VAL A 70 -1.55 -2.20 -8.17
C VAL A 70 -0.92 -1.03 -8.89
N THR A 71 -1.27 0.17 -8.48
CA THR A 71 -0.66 1.40 -8.95
C THR A 71 0.42 1.84 -7.97
N THR A 72 1.47 2.46 -8.49
CA THR A 72 2.54 3.04 -7.68
C THR A 72 2.58 4.53 -7.97
N ASP A 73 2.36 5.33 -6.94
CA ASP A 73 2.59 6.76 -6.97
C ASP A 73 3.93 7.03 -6.30
N CYS A 74 4.91 7.44 -7.11
CA CYS A 74 6.23 7.83 -6.64
C CYS A 74 6.39 9.35 -6.79
N ASN A 75 6.29 10.06 -5.68
CA ASN A 75 6.70 11.46 -5.60
C ASN A 75 8.11 11.55 -4.99
N MET A 76 8.80 12.69 -5.18
CA MET A 76 10.22 12.88 -4.79
C MET A 76 10.54 12.51 -3.34
N THR A 77 9.52 12.51 -2.46
CA THR A 77 9.67 12.27 -1.04
C THR A 77 8.85 11.07 -0.53
N HIS A 78 7.88 10.55 -1.29
CA HIS A 78 6.92 9.55 -0.82
C HIS A 78 6.64 8.51 -1.92
N THR A 79 6.70 7.22 -1.55
CA THR A 79 6.24 6.13 -2.42
C THR A 79 5.00 5.53 -1.78
N THR A 80 3.91 5.47 -2.55
CA THR A 80 2.65 4.86 -2.16
C THR A 80 2.23 3.84 -3.21
N TYR A 81 1.88 2.66 -2.74
CA TYR A 81 1.27 1.61 -3.55
C TYR A 81 -0.23 1.57 -3.23
N SER A 82 -1.07 1.44 -4.25
CA SER A 82 -2.52 1.41 -4.08
C SER A 82 -3.12 0.28 -4.92
N CYS A 83 -4.15 -0.38 -4.41
CA CYS A 83 -4.87 -1.45 -5.10
C CYS A 83 -6.37 -1.32 -4.84
N GLY A 84 -7.20 -1.57 -5.85
CA GLY A 84 -8.65 -1.42 -5.76
C GLY A 84 -9.13 0.01 -6.03
N SER A 85 -10.45 0.18 -6.08
CA SER A 85 -11.10 1.48 -6.32
C SER A 85 -12.06 1.81 -5.18
N ASP A 86 -12.87 0.85 -4.73
CA ASP A 86 -13.62 0.86 -3.47
C ASP A 86 -14.21 -0.55 -3.24
N PRO A 87 -13.85 -1.28 -2.17
CA PRO A 87 -12.78 -0.98 -1.21
C PRO A 87 -11.40 -0.92 -1.87
N TYR A 88 -10.46 -0.24 -1.23
CA TYR A 88 -9.09 -0.09 -1.72
C TYR A 88 -8.07 -0.21 -0.58
N ALA A 89 -6.90 -0.75 -0.89
CA ALA A 89 -5.78 -0.88 0.05
C ALA A 89 -4.60 -0.02 -0.41
N THR A 90 -3.93 0.61 0.54
CA THR A 90 -2.72 1.39 0.30
C THR A 90 -1.55 0.87 1.14
N ALA A 91 -0.33 1.00 0.63
CA ALA A 91 0.90 0.87 1.40
C ALA A 91 1.76 2.11 1.17
N THR A 92 2.00 2.89 2.21
CA THR A 92 2.78 4.12 2.14
C THR A 92 4.08 3.97 2.93
N VAL A 93 5.19 4.39 2.33
CA VAL A 93 6.48 4.43 3.03
C VAL A 93 6.48 5.53 4.08
N LYS A 94 6.67 5.15 5.36
CA LYS A 94 6.87 6.09 6.48
C LYS A 94 8.36 6.25 6.77
N TYR A 95 8.80 7.49 6.76
CA TYR A 95 10.10 7.90 7.28
C TYR A 95 9.93 8.26 8.75
N ARG A 96 10.84 7.84 9.63
CA ARG A 96 10.88 8.42 10.96
C ARG A 96 11.19 9.92 10.81
N PRO A 97 10.44 10.83 11.45
CA PRO A 97 11.04 12.08 11.86
C PRO A 97 12.21 11.69 12.78
N ASP A 98 13.42 12.15 12.50
CA ASP A 98 14.49 12.09 13.50
C ASP A 98 13.91 12.67 14.79
N GLU A 99 14.01 11.91 15.88
CA GLU A 99 13.72 12.44 17.21
C GLU A 99 14.44 13.78 17.33
N GLU A 100 13.65 14.76 17.75
CA GLU A 100 13.99 16.13 18.07
C GLU A 100 15.49 16.36 18.29
N LEU A 101 16.05 17.40 17.64
CA LEU A 101 17.26 18.06 18.12
C LEU A 101 17.06 18.40 19.61
N LYS A 102 17.38 17.45 20.48
CA LYS A 102 17.54 17.67 21.90
C LYS A 102 18.95 18.21 22.08
N ASN A 103 18.96 19.46 22.53
CA ASN A 103 20.02 20.15 23.26
C ASN A 103 21.22 20.68 22.45
N HIS A 104 21.30 22.00 22.34
CA HIS A 104 22.10 22.74 23.32
C HIS A 104 21.51 24.14 23.50
N GLY A 105 20.96 24.38 24.69
CA GLY A 105 21.09 25.70 25.28
C GLY A 105 22.53 25.85 25.72
N ASP A 106 23.14 26.96 25.37
CA ASP A 106 24.19 27.60 26.16
C ASP A 106 23.98 29.11 26.02
N GLU A 107 24.08 29.74 27.19
CA GLU A 107 23.95 31.17 27.53
C GLU A 107 24.62 32.16 26.56
#